data_AF-A0A833LPB3-F1
#
_entry.id   AF-A0A833LPB3-F1
#
_cell.length_a   1.000
_cell.length_b   1.000
_cell.length_c   1.000
_cell.angle_alpha   90.00
_cell.angle_beta   90.00
_cell.angle_gamma   90.00
#
_symmetry.space_group_name_H-M   'P 1'
#
loop_
_entity.id
_entity.type
_entity.pdbx_description
1 polymer ?
#
loop_
_entity_poly.entity_id
_entity_poly.type
_entity_poly.pdbx_seq_one_letter_code
_entity_poly.pdbx_strand_id
1 'polypeptide(L)'
;MPVARTPRSVNLGRLDMTRLLKLVHLLALVRFLGSVLTYIVISSLTQGADVGTVVFGRRIIATGTRVLTLPGVWLLAVTGVWMGLRGGGLRQRFFQIKAVLVVLVLANTYLFILPAEQAATDIATASLAQGTLSPAYADASLKESVCGGVNILLALAAAVVGVWKFGMRPARAR
;
A
#
# COMPACT_ATOMS: atom_id res chain seq x y z
N MET A 1 -32.30 32.57 36.60
CA MET A 1 -31.93 31.18 36.96
C MET A 1 -31.01 30.61 35.88
N PRO A 2 -29.80 30.13 36.21
CA PRO A 2 -28.89 29.56 35.22
C PRO A 2 -29.24 28.09 34.96
N VAL A 3 -29.47 27.76 33.69
CA VAL A 3 -29.72 26.37 33.24
C VAL A 3 -28.40 25.59 33.32
N ALA A 4 -28.33 24.63 34.23
CA ALA A 4 -27.18 23.74 34.37
C ALA A 4 -27.00 22.92 33.08
N ARG A 5 -25.89 23.11 32.37
CA ARG A 5 -25.52 22.27 31.22
C ARG A 5 -25.15 20.89 31.75
N THR A 6 -25.94 19.89 31.42
CA THR A 6 -25.61 18.48 31.66
C THR A 6 -24.27 18.13 31.02
N PRO A 7 -23.33 17.48 31.74
CA PRO A 7 -22.05 17.07 31.19
C PRO A 7 -22.28 16.05 30.07
N ARG A 8 -21.69 16.29 28.89
CA ARG A 8 -21.66 15.32 27.80
C ARG A 8 -20.98 14.05 28.30
N SER A 9 -21.73 12.97 28.43
CA SER A 9 -21.18 11.64 28.71
C SER A 9 -20.21 11.26 27.59
N VAL A 10 -18.90 11.32 27.87
CA VAL A 10 -17.87 10.86 26.95
C VAL A 10 -17.96 9.33 26.90
N ASN A 11 -18.37 8.80 25.75
CA ASN A 11 -18.54 7.36 25.56
C ASN A 11 -17.16 6.70 25.40
N LEU A 12 -16.56 6.29 26.52
CA LEU A 12 -15.18 5.78 26.63
C LEU A 12 -14.88 4.67 25.60
N GLY A 13 -15.79 3.71 25.43
CA GLY A 13 -15.59 2.60 24.47
C GLY A 13 -15.48 3.02 22.99
N ARG A 14 -15.98 4.20 22.62
CA ARG A 14 -15.87 4.72 21.24
C ARG A 14 -14.50 5.37 20.97
N LEU A 15 -13.85 5.88 22.02
CA LEU A 15 -12.51 6.47 21.93
C LEU A 15 -11.44 5.38 21.75
N ASP A 16 -11.57 4.26 22.47
CA ASP A 16 -10.62 3.15 22.41
C ASP A 16 -10.62 2.47 21.04
N MET A 17 -11.79 2.19 20.49
CA MET A 17 -11.95 1.59 19.16
C MET A 17 -11.37 2.47 18.04
N THR A 18 -11.50 3.81 18.15
CA THR A 18 -10.97 4.73 17.13
C THR A 18 -9.44 4.78 17.17
N ARG A 19 -8.85 4.73 18.36
CA ARG A 19 -7.38 4.67 18.54
C ARG A 19 -6.83 3.35 18.03
N LEU A 20 -7.48 2.24 18.35
CA LEU A 20 -7.12 0.91 17.84
C LEU A 20 -7.14 0.87 16.31
N LEU A 21 -8.21 1.36 15.68
CA LEU A 21 -8.32 1.38 14.22
C LEU A 21 -7.22 2.21 13.54
N LYS A 22 -6.85 3.35 14.13
CA LYS A 22 -5.72 4.17 13.65
C LYS A 22 -4.38 3.45 13.80
N LEU A 23 -4.18 2.76 14.91
CA LEU A 23 -2.97 1.98 15.16
C LEU A 23 -2.85 0.84 14.14
N VAL A 24 -3.93 0.08 13.91
CA VAL A 24 -3.96 -0.97 12.88
C VAL A 24 -3.71 -0.39 11.48
N HIS A 25 -4.30 0.76 11.15
CA HIS A 25 -4.05 1.43 9.87
C HIS A 25 -2.59 1.85 9.70
N LEU A 26 -1.96 2.37 10.75
CA LEU A 26 -0.54 2.74 10.74
C LEU A 26 0.36 1.51 10.59
N LEU A 27 0.08 0.42 11.32
CA LEU A 27 0.82 -0.84 11.17
C LEU A 27 0.67 -1.42 9.76
N ALA A 28 -0.52 -1.32 9.16
CA ALA A 28 -0.74 -1.73 7.78
C ALA A 28 0.08 -0.89 6.79
N LEU A 29 0.17 0.43 7.00
CA LEU A 29 1.00 1.32 6.20
C LEU A 29 2.48 0.96 6.30
N VAL A 30 2.98 0.76 7.52
CA VAL A 30 4.38 0.37 7.77
C VAL A 30 4.68 -0.97 7.13
N ARG A 31 3.80 -1.96 7.28
CA ARG A 31 3.95 -3.28 6.64
C ARG A 31 4.03 -3.16 5.12
N PHE A 32 3.10 -2.42 4.52
CA PHE A 32 3.03 -2.24 3.07
C PHE A 32 4.25 -1.49 2.51
N LEU A 33 4.58 -0.33 3.08
CA LEU A 33 5.67 0.49 2.56
C LEU A 33 7.03 -0.12 2.89
N GLY A 34 7.18 -0.66 4.10
CA GLY A 34 8.40 -1.34 4.53
C GLY A 34 8.74 -2.52 3.64
N SER A 35 7.77 -3.38 3.30
CA SER A 35 8.01 -4.52 2.41
C SER A 35 8.46 -4.09 1.02
N VAL A 36 7.80 -3.09 0.43
CA VAL A 36 8.16 -2.56 -0.89
C VAL A 36 9.59 -2.00 -0.90
N LEU A 37 9.97 -1.22 0.12
CA LEU A 37 11.33 -0.68 0.23
C LEU A 37 12.38 -1.79 0.37
N THR A 38 12.10 -2.83 1.17
CA THR A 38 12.98 -3.99 1.28
C THR A 38 13.16 -4.70 -0.06
N TYR A 39 12.10 -4.83 -0.86
CA TYR A 39 12.17 -5.52 -2.16
C TYR A 39 12.94 -4.73 -3.21
N ILE A 40 12.89 -3.39 -3.16
CA ILE A 40 13.76 -2.54 -3.97
C ILE A 40 15.23 -2.80 -3.65
N VAL A 41 15.58 -2.88 -2.35
CA VAL A 41 16.95 -3.17 -1.93
C VAL A 41 17.39 -4.56 -2.39
N ILE A 42 16.54 -5.59 -2.20
CA ILE A 42 16.84 -6.95 -2.69
C ILE A 42 17.07 -6.94 -4.20
N SER A 43 16.18 -6.32 -4.97
CA SER A 43 16.32 -6.24 -6.43
C SER A 43 17.64 -5.58 -6.83
N SER A 44 18.01 -4.49 -6.16
CA SER A 44 19.29 -3.79 -6.41
C SER A 44 20.50 -4.64 -6.06
N LEU A 45 20.47 -5.41 -4.96
CA LEU A 45 21.56 -6.29 -4.55
C LEU A 45 21.74 -7.50 -5.48
N THR A 46 20.66 -7.95 -6.12
CA THR A 46 20.72 -9.07 -7.07
C THR A 46 21.09 -8.65 -8.49
N GLN A 47 21.17 -7.35 -8.78
CA GLN A 47 21.45 -6.86 -10.12
C GLN A 47 22.88 -7.22 -10.54
N GLY A 48 23.03 -7.95 -11.65
CA GLY A 48 24.33 -8.41 -12.14
C GLY A 48 24.94 -9.59 -11.36
N ALA A 49 24.22 -10.13 -10.37
CA ALA A 49 24.61 -11.35 -9.68
C ALA A 49 24.43 -12.59 -10.57
N ASP A 50 24.92 -13.74 -10.10
CA ASP A 50 24.68 -15.02 -10.76
C ASP A 50 23.17 -15.38 -10.77
N VAL A 51 22.77 -16.24 -11.71
CA VAL A 51 21.36 -16.61 -11.91
C VAL A 51 20.74 -17.22 -10.65
N GLY A 52 21.52 -17.97 -9.86
CA GLY A 52 21.05 -18.55 -8.60
C GLY A 52 20.65 -17.48 -7.59
N THR A 53 21.52 -16.48 -7.39
CA THR A 53 21.26 -15.34 -6.51
C THR A 53 20.05 -14.53 -6.99
N VAL A 54 19.92 -14.28 -8.30
CA VAL A 54 18.76 -13.57 -8.86
C VAL A 54 17.46 -14.33 -8.57
N VAL A 55 17.42 -15.65 -8.83
CA VAL A 55 16.23 -16.47 -8.56
C VAL A 55 15.87 -16.47 -7.07
N PHE A 56 16.88 -16.56 -6.19
CA PHE A 56 16.65 -16.49 -4.76
C PHE A 56 16.00 -15.15 -4.36
N GLY A 57 16.55 -14.03 -4.84
CA GLY A 57 15.97 -12.70 -4.63
C GLY A 57 14.54 -12.59 -5.13
N ARG A 58 14.26 -13.07 -6.35
CA ARG A 58 12.91 -13.09 -6.95
C ARG A 58 11.92 -13.89 -6.11
N ARG A 59 12.31 -15.06 -5.58
CA ARG A 59 11.44 -15.88 -4.71
C ARG A 59 11.14 -15.18 -3.38
N ILE A 60 12.10 -14.48 -2.80
CA ILE A 60 11.87 -13.66 -1.60
C ILE A 60 10.86 -12.56 -1.90
N ILE A 61 11.07 -11.81 -2.99
CA ILE A 61 10.16 -10.73 -3.40
C ILE A 61 8.75 -11.30 -3.62
N ALA A 62 8.60 -12.37 -4.39
CA ALA A 62 7.30 -12.95 -4.70
C ALA A 62 6.55 -13.48 -3.46
N THR A 63 7.27 -14.21 -2.60
CA THR A 63 6.72 -14.71 -1.34
C THR A 63 6.34 -13.54 -0.43
N GLY A 64 7.22 -12.56 -0.32
CA GLY A 64 7.03 -11.36 0.45
C GLY A 64 5.87 -10.50 -0.06
N THR A 65 5.65 -10.39 -1.37
CA THR A 65 4.50 -9.67 -1.93
C THR A 65 3.20 -10.34 -1.47
N ARG A 66 3.12 -11.67 -1.58
CA ARG A 66 1.92 -12.44 -1.21
C ARG A 66 1.64 -12.43 0.28
N VAL A 67 2.68 -12.53 1.11
CA VAL A 67 2.54 -12.68 2.57
C VAL A 67 2.55 -11.34 3.31
N LEU A 68 3.33 -10.35 2.85
CA LEU A 68 3.49 -9.06 3.53
C LEU A 68 2.75 -7.93 2.82
N THR A 69 3.08 -7.67 1.54
CA THR A 69 2.63 -6.48 0.82
C THR A 69 1.12 -6.50 0.54
N LEU A 70 0.60 -7.59 -0.03
CA LEU A 70 -0.82 -7.71 -0.37
C LEU A 70 -1.72 -7.65 0.88
N PRO A 71 -1.46 -8.41 1.96
CA PRO A 71 -2.21 -8.24 3.20
C PRO A 71 -2.08 -6.84 3.79
N GLY A 72 -0.89 -6.22 3.70
CA GLY A 72 -0.65 -4.85 4.15
C GLY A 72 -1.52 -3.83 3.43
N VAL A 73 -1.55 -3.86 2.09
CA VAL A 73 -2.34 -2.91 1.29
C VAL A 73 -3.84 -3.13 1.48
N TRP A 74 -4.30 -4.37 1.60
CA TRP A 74 -5.71 -4.67 1.88
C TRP A 74 -6.12 -4.20 3.27
N LEU A 75 -5.30 -4.47 4.29
CA LEU A 75 -5.57 -4.02 5.65
C LEU A 75 -5.60 -2.49 5.70
N LEU A 76 -4.69 -1.82 4.98
CA LEU A 76 -4.66 -0.36 4.87
C LEU A 76 -5.93 0.18 4.19
N ALA A 77 -6.36 -0.43 3.10
CA ALA A 77 -7.57 -0.05 2.37
C ALA A 77 -8.83 -0.22 3.24
N VAL A 78 -9.02 -1.40 3.82
CA VAL A 78 -10.20 -1.73 4.65
C VAL A 78 -10.29 -0.82 5.87
N THR A 79 -9.19 -0.64 6.61
CA THR A 79 -9.17 0.25 7.77
C THR A 79 -9.37 1.71 7.38
N GLY A 80 -8.82 2.13 6.24
CA GLY A 80 -9.01 3.47 5.67
C GLY A 80 -10.48 3.76 5.33
N VAL A 81 -11.14 2.82 4.65
CA VAL A 81 -12.57 2.92 4.32
C VAL A 81 -13.41 2.94 5.60
N TRP A 82 -13.15 2.04 6.54
CA TRP A 82 -13.87 1.99 7.81
C TRP A 82 -13.81 3.33 8.54
N MET A 83 -12.62 3.89 8.73
CA MET A 83 -12.44 5.19 9.38
C MET A 83 -13.22 6.30 8.66
N GLY A 84 -13.20 6.30 7.32
CA GLY A 84 -13.95 7.24 6.51
C GLY A 84 -15.46 7.14 6.69
N LEU A 85 -16.01 5.92 6.63
CA LEU A 85 -17.44 5.66 6.81
C LEU A 85 -17.93 6.13 8.19
N ARG A 86 -17.18 5.83 9.25
CA ARG A 86 -17.52 6.29 10.61
C ARG A 86 -17.43 7.80 10.80
N GLY A 87 -16.55 8.47 10.07
CA GLY A 87 -16.33 9.92 10.15
C GLY A 87 -17.23 10.77 9.24
N GLY A 88 -18.18 10.17 8.51
CA GLY A 88 -18.97 10.89 7.49
C GLY A 88 -18.15 11.31 6.24
N GLY A 89 -17.02 10.65 6.01
CA GLY A 89 -16.03 10.98 4.99
C GLY A 89 -16.54 10.89 3.56
N LEU A 90 -17.59 10.11 3.27
CA LEU A 90 -18.15 9.96 1.91
C LEU A 90 -18.57 11.29 1.27
N ARG A 91 -18.93 12.30 2.08
CA ARG A 91 -19.33 13.64 1.61
C ARG A 91 -18.13 14.60 1.44
N GLN A 92 -16.94 14.19 1.86
CA GLN A 92 -15.74 15.03 1.89
C GLN A 92 -14.84 14.70 0.69
N ARG A 93 -14.48 15.74 -0.09
CA ARG A 93 -13.69 15.58 -1.32
C ARG A 93 -12.34 14.89 -1.09
N PHE A 94 -11.64 15.20 0.01
CA PHE A 94 -10.35 14.55 0.31
C PHE A 94 -10.49 13.04 0.49
N PHE A 95 -11.58 12.57 1.10
CA PHE A 95 -11.81 11.13 1.29
C PHE A 95 -12.08 10.45 -0.05
N GLN A 96 -12.85 11.09 -0.93
CA GLN A 96 -13.09 10.59 -2.29
C GLN A 96 -11.79 10.49 -3.09
N ILE A 97 -10.94 11.53 -3.06
CA ILE A 97 -9.62 11.51 -3.70
C ILE A 97 -8.77 10.38 -3.14
N LYS A 98 -8.69 10.24 -1.81
CA LYS A 98 -7.93 9.17 -1.17
C LYS A 98 -8.45 7.78 -1.55
N ALA A 99 -9.77 7.61 -1.62
CA ALA A 99 -10.39 6.35 -2.02
C ALA A 99 -10.05 6.01 -3.47
N VAL A 100 -10.13 6.97 -4.40
CA VAL A 100 -9.73 6.79 -5.79
C VAL A 100 -8.25 6.40 -5.88
N LEU A 101 -7.36 7.08 -5.16
CA LEU A 101 -5.93 6.73 -5.15
C LEU A 101 -5.68 5.31 -4.63
N VAL A 102 -6.38 4.88 -3.58
CA VAL A 102 -6.29 3.50 -3.07
C VAL A 102 -6.81 2.48 -4.10
N VAL A 103 -7.90 2.78 -4.80
CA VAL A 103 -8.41 1.94 -5.89
C VAL A 103 -7.38 1.84 -7.01
N LEU A 104 -6.74 2.94 -7.39
CA LEU A 104 -5.68 2.94 -8.40
C LEU A 104 -4.46 2.12 -7.95
N VAL A 105 -4.08 2.20 -6.67
CA VAL A 105 -3.01 1.34 -6.10
C VAL A 105 -3.38 -0.14 -6.24
N LEU A 106 -4.59 -0.52 -5.84
CA LEU A 106 -5.04 -1.92 -5.93
C LEU A 106 -5.12 -2.37 -7.40
N ALA A 107 -5.73 -1.57 -8.28
CA ALA A 107 -5.83 -1.89 -9.69
C ALA A 107 -4.46 -2.05 -10.34
N ASN A 108 -3.53 -1.12 -10.09
CA ASN A 108 -2.18 -1.19 -10.64
C ASN A 108 -1.41 -2.42 -10.10
N THR A 109 -1.60 -2.75 -8.83
CA THR A 109 -1.01 -3.93 -8.21
C THR A 109 -1.49 -5.22 -8.89
N TYR A 110 -2.79 -5.40 -9.03
CA TYR A 110 -3.36 -6.65 -9.54
C TYR A 110 -3.26 -6.79 -11.06
N LEU A 111 -3.35 -5.69 -11.81
CA LEU A 111 -3.38 -5.72 -13.28
C LEU A 111 -1.98 -5.67 -13.90
N PHE A 112 -1.00 -5.04 -13.23
CA PHE A 112 0.32 -4.82 -13.83
C PHE A 112 1.47 -5.38 -13.00
N ILE A 113 1.52 -5.12 -11.68
CA ILE A 113 2.66 -5.53 -10.85
C ILE A 113 2.69 -7.03 -10.65
N LEU A 114 1.61 -7.65 -10.15
CA LEU A 114 1.62 -9.10 -9.88
C LEU A 114 1.89 -9.94 -11.13
N PRO A 115 1.31 -9.66 -12.30
CA PRO A 115 1.64 -10.39 -13.52
C PRO A 115 3.11 -10.20 -13.94
N ALA A 116 3.66 -8.99 -13.81
CA ALA A 116 5.06 -8.71 -14.16
C ALA A 116 6.03 -9.38 -13.19
N GLU A 117 5.74 -9.34 -11.88
CA GLU A 117 6.51 -10.01 -10.83
C GLU A 117 6.56 -11.52 -11.06
N GLN A 118 5.40 -12.12 -11.36
CA GLN A 118 5.30 -13.55 -11.66
C GLN A 118 6.10 -13.90 -12.90
N ALA A 119 5.93 -13.15 -14.00
CA ALA A 119 6.69 -13.38 -15.23
C ALA A 119 8.21 -13.28 -15.00
N ALA A 120 8.69 -12.24 -14.32
CA ALA A 120 10.10 -12.08 -14.00
C ALA A 120 10.64 -13.25 -13.15
N THR A 121 9.85 -13.73 -12.18
CA THR A 121 10.23 -14.85 -11.30
C THR A 121 10.27 -16.18 -12.06
N ASP A 122 9.30 -16.43 -12.94
CA ASP A 122 9.23 -17.66 -13.72
C ASP A 122 10.35 -17.71 -14.76
N ILE A 123 10.61 -16.61 -15.47
CA ILE A 123 11.70 -16.51 -16.45
C ILE A 123 13.06 -16.70 -15.76
N ALA A 124 13.29 -16.04 -14.62
CA ALA A 124 14.52 -16.22 -13.86
C ALA A 124 14.68 -17.69 -13.42
N THR A 125 13.61 -18.32 -12.92
CA THR A 125 13.66 -19.71 -12.46
C THR A 125 13.94 -20.67 -13.62
N ALA A 126 13.33 -20.46 -14.80
CA ALA A 126 13.60 -21.25 -15.99
C ALA A 126 15.04 -21.09 -16.50
N SER A 127 15.63 -19.90 -16.31
CA SER A 127 17.01 -19.58 -16.70
C SER A 127 18.07 -20.36 -15.91
N LEU A 128 17.73 -20.99 -14.77
CA LEU A 128 18.66 -21.81 -13.99
C LEU A 128 19.27 -22.96 -14.80
N ALA A 129 18.46 -23.62 -15.64
CA ALA A 129 18.91 -24.74 -16.45
C ALA A 129 19.96 -24.34 -17.50
N GLN A 130 19.95 -23.07 -17.91
CA GLN A 130 20.82 -22.52 -18.95
C GLN A 130 22.05 -21.81 -18.36
N GLY A 131 22.07 -21.57 -17.04
CA GLY A 131 23.14 -20.87 -16.34
C GLY A 131 23.27 -19.38 -16.71
N THR A 132 22.40 -18.87 -17.58
CA THR A 132 22.40 -17.47 -18.04
C THR A 132 20.97 -16.93 -18.04
N LEU A 133 20.78 -15.66 -17.65
CA LEU A 133 19.46 -15.03 -17.63
C LEU A 133 18.94 -14.80 -19.05
N SER A 134 17.71 -15.23 -19.30
CA SER A 134 17.01 -14.91 -20.55
C SER A 134 16.88 -13.40 -20.73
N PRO A 135 17.07 -12.87 -21.96
CA PRO A 135 16.83 -11.45 -22.25
C PRO A 135 15.42 -10.98 -21.88
N ALA A 136 14.41 -11.86 -21.97
CA ALA A 136 13.03 -11.56 -21.60
C ALA A 136 12.86 -11.21 -20.11
N TYR A 137 13.82 -11.59 -19.26
CA TYR A 137 13.82 -11.20 -17.85
C TYR A 137 13.91 -9.67 -17.68
N ALA A 138 14.73 -9.00 -18.49
CA ALA A 138 14.94 -7.56 -18.39
C ALA A 138 13.63 -6.80 -18.65
N ASP A 139 12.86 -7.21 -19.64
CA ASP A 139 11.57 -6.59 -19.98
C ASP A 139 10.54 -6.78 -18.87
N ALA A 140 10.41 -8.01 -18.34
CA ALA A 140 9.51 -8.30 -17.24
C ALA A 140 9.88 -7.54 -15.96
N SER A 141 11.17 -7.54 -15.61
CA SER A 141 11.70 -6.82 -14.45
C SER A 141 11.56 -5.31 -14.57
N LEU A 142 11.73 -4.75 -15.78
CA LEU A 142 11.53 -3.33 -16.03
C LEU A 142 10.05 -2.95 -15.86
N LYS A 143 9.14 -3.75 -16.42
CA LYS A 143 7.70 -3.54 -16.28
C LYS A 143 7.27 -3.54 -14.81
N GLU A 144 7.72 -4.53 -14.04
CA GLU A 144 7.48 -4.59 -12.60
C GLU A 144 8.02 -3.33 -11.89
N SER A 145 9.24 -2.91 -12.19
CA SER A 145 9.89 -1.76 -11.54
C SER A 145 9.15 -0.45 -11.82
N VAL A 146 8.74 -0.21 -13.08
CA VAL A 146 8.00 0.99 -13.48
C VAL A 146 6.62 1.01 -12.82
N CYS A 147 5.86 -0.08 -12.93
CA CYS A 147 4.54 -0.16 -12.32
C CYS A 147 4.61 -0.08 -10.79
N GLY A 148 5.64 -0.68 -10.18
CA GLY A 148 5.94 -0.57 -8.75
C GLY A 148 6.24 0.86 -8.32
N GLY A 149 7.09 1.58 -9.06
CA GLY A 149 7.38 2.99 -8.83
C GLY A 149 6.14 3.87 -8.87
N VAL A 150 5.27 3.68 -9.87
CA VAL A 150 3.97 4.36 -9.96
C VAL A 150 3.11 4.07 -8.73
N ASN A 151 3.08 2.82 -8.26
CA ASN A 151 2.31 2.43 -7.08
C ASN A 151 2.78 3.13 -5.80
N ILE A 152 4.09 3.28 -5.63
CA ILE A 152 4.68 4.01 -4.51
C ILE A 152 4.23 5.47 -4.55
N LEU A 153 4.29 6.12 -5.72
CA LEU A 153 3.86 7.50 -5.87
C LEU A 153 2.37 7.67 -5.54
N LEU A 154 1.51 6.76 -6.00
CA LEU A 154 0.08 6.76 -5.68
C LEU A 154 -0.17 6.59 -4.18
N ALA A 155 0.55 5.67 -3.52
CA ALA A 155 0.44 5.45 -2.09
C ALA A 155 0.91 6.65 -1.27
N LEU A 156 2.02 7.28 -1.65
CA LEU A 156 2.52 8.51 -1.04
C LEU A 156 1.53 9.66 -1.22
N ALA A 157 0.97 9.83 -2.42
CA ALA A 157 -0.08 10.82 -2.68
C ALA A 157 -1.30 10.59 -1.77
N ALA A 158 -1.74 9.33 -1.61
CA ALA A 158 -2.86 8.99 -0.73
C ALA A 158 -2.56 9.31 0.75
N ALA A 159 -1.32 9.12 1.19
CA ALA A 159 -0.86 9.49 2.53
C ALA A 159 -0.88 11.01 2.72
N VAL A 160 -0.30 11.77 1.78
CA VAL A 160 -0.26 13.25 1.79
C VAL A 160 -1.66 13.85 1.83
N VAL A 161 -2.58 13.37 0.99
CA VAL A 161 -4.00 13.79 1.01
C VAL A 161 -4.64 13.55 2.38
N GLY A 162 -4.29 12.44 3.04
CA GLY A 162 -4.75 12.12 4.38
C GLY A 162 -4.23 13.06 5.47
N VAL A 163 -2.97 13.48 5.38
CA VAL A 163 -2.33 14.38 6.37
C VAL A 163 -2.82 15.81 6.21
N TRP A 164 -2.81 16.34 4.99
CA TRP A 164 -3.15 17.74 4.72
C TRP A 164 -4.65 18.00 4.54
N LYS A 165 -5.47 16.94 4.48
CA LYS A 165 -6.94 17.01 4.38
C LYS A 165 -7.43 17.97 3.30
N PHE A 166 -6.80 17.91 2.13
CA PHE A 166 -7.04 18.84 1.03
C PHE A 166 -8.53 18.99 0.65
N GLY A 167 -9.05 20.21 0.67
CA GLY A 167 -10.44 20.47 0.28
C GLY A 167 -11.45 20.25 1.40
N MET A 168 -11.04 20.25 2.67
CA MET A 168 -11.96 20.54 3.78
C MET A 168 -12.61 21.89 3.53
N ARG A 169 -13.93 21.91 3.29
CA ARG A 169 -14.70 23.14 3.48
C ARG A 169 -14.70 23.44 4.98
N PRO A 170 -14.26 24.63 5.43
CA PRO A 170 -14.41 24.99 6.84
C PRO A 170 -15.87 24.83 7.21
N ALA A 171 -16.13 24.17 8.34
CA ALA A 171 -17.47 24.06 8.87
C ALA A 171 -18.00 25.49 9.01
N ARG A 172 -19.01 25.87 8.22
CA ARG A 172 -19.73 27.11 8.46
C ARG A 172 -20.27 27.02 9.88
N ALA A 173 -19.76 27.86 10.76
CA ALA A 173 -20.37 28.13 12.04
C ALA A 173 -21.84 28.52 11.75
N ARG A 174 -22.76 27.66 12.19
CA ARG A 174 -24.17 28.00 12.36
C ARG A 174 -24.41 28.05 13.86
#